data_AF-A0A1R2BX44-F1
#
_entry.id   AF-A0A1R2BX44-F1
#
_cell.length_a   1.000
_cell.length_b   1.000
_cell.length_c   1.000
_cell.angle_alpha   90.00
_cell.angle_beta   90.00
_cell.angle_gamma   90.00
#
_symmetry.space_group_name_H-M   'P 1'
#
loop_
_entity.id
_entity.type
_entity.pdbx_description
1 polymer ?
#
loop_
_entity_poly.entity_id
_entity_poly.type
_entity_poly.pdbx_seq_one_letter_code
_entity_poly.pdbx_strand_id
1 'polypeptide(L)'
;MSTLVQEHSEAPDYCTVNAGISFFSKCKSQSCSVYKQNIVINLGYVTGDLGRLSQSLLCPVCKTVANEFFKIGIACCEVFINGKNNDGKKVRIFKSVSNFEDIDFKLENYRFIMLESWVFTDPPKFNILWAHSLTSDKYFKLKDTETEITLSDYVEKFENSLKVPKTSQVYYFEGNQVYKLNPKLTSIDNPLSVVNIETRNPKTLTFLIQNQNQVKITVANNNFSKTLYDAIFELSTYYDIRNYFLSNLCIIGSSNQRYNLNTLIAIIPDTEIISFVWFDLSKKFHLTINYKELDYTGFEFDPNTEISEIKAMLSLWSNIPIEYIEISLTYCVIENGTLNSNNFELIILKDLSIGGIMTLPFFDNASNIIHCENSENAPIFRIVKEGLNWKSVCRNKKCSANNQIVISNSGFGIKEYNKNITGVQCPVCSKKVNPESLGFYKCRQIFLGTTLDRKIIKGNPTVYENDKFNYFSEENAKREWLRLKIQVEKII
;
A
#
# COMPACT_ATOMS: atom_id res chain seq x y z
N MET A 1 -18.18 -39.91 7.01
CA MET A 1 -19.26 -39.29 7.82
C MET A 1 -18.57 -38.58 8.98
N SER A 2 -18.63 -37.25 9.07
CA SER A 2 -18.07 -36.52 10.22
C SER A 2 -19.04 -36.61 11.41
N THR A 3 -18.52 -36.87 12.60
CA THR A 3 -19.23 -36.64 13.86
C THR A 3 -18.77 -35.32 14.45
N LEU A 4 -19.75 -34.45 14.73
CA LEU A 4 -19.57 -33.12 15.30
C LEU A 4 -18.97 -33.21 16.71
N VAL A 5 -17.95 -32.39 16.98
CA VAL A 5 -17.51 -32.08 18.36
C VAL A 5 -18.71 -31.44 19.07
N GLN A 6 -19.19 -32.06 20.15
CA GLN A 6 -20.25 -31.47 20.97
C GLN A 6 -19.61 -30.66 22.10
N GLU A 7 -19.85 -29.35 22.09
CA GLU A 7 -19.52 -28.48 23.21
C GLU A 7 -20.35 -28.89 24.43
N HIS A 8 -19.67 -29.26 25.52
CA HIS A 8 -20.30 -29.40 26.82
C HIS A 8 -20.07 -28.11 27.63
N SER A 9 -21.13 -27.35 27.89
CA SER A 9 -21.09 -26.09 28.64
C SER A 9 -20.65 -26.23 30.10
N GLU A 10 -20.57 -27.46 30.60
CA GLU A 10 -20.30 -27.79 32.01
C GLU A 10 -18.94 -28.44 32.26
N ALA A 11 -18.05 -28.46 31.25
CA ALA A 11 -16.72 -29.03 31.45
C ALA A 11 -15.91 -28.17 32.44
N PRO A 12 -15.27 -28.78 33.46
CA PRO A 12 -14.46 -28.03 34.40
C PRO A 12 -13.18 -27.50 33.74
N ASP A 13 -12.69 -26.34 34.18
CA ASP A 13 -11.57 -25.60 33.55
C ASP A 13 -10.30 -26.43 33.31
N TYR A 14 -10.04 -27.44 34.16
CA TYR A 14 -8.89 -28.33 34.03
C TYR A 14 -9.03 -29.36 32.89
N CYS A 15 -10.16 -29.39 32.18
CA CYS A 15 -10.42 -30.23 31.01
C CYS A 15 -10.58 -29.43 29.72
N THR A 16 -10.53 -28.10 29.78
CA THR A 16 -10.78 -27.21 28.65
C THR A 16 -9.54 -27.05 27.78
N VAL A 17 -9.69 -27.18 26.46
CA VAL A 17 -8.62 -26.91 25.49
C VAL A 17 -8.81 -25.52 24.90
N ASN A 18 -7.75 -24.72 24.98
CA ASN A 18 -7.66 -23.41 24.35
C ASN A 18 -6.96 -23.53 22.99
N ALA A 19 -7.15 -22.52 22.13
CA ALA A 19 -6.39 -22.38 20.89
C ALA A 19 -4.87 -22.40 21.16
N GLY A 20 -4.12 -23.08 20.30
CA GLY A 20 -2.69 -23.36 20.44
C GLY A 20 -2.40 -24.81 20.83
N ILE A 21 -1.31 -25.00 21.58
CA ILE A 21 -0.83 -26.32 22.03
C ILE A 21 -1.31 -26.60 23.45
N SER A 22 -1.78 -27.82 23.69
CA SER A 22 -2.20 -28.30 25.00
C SER A 22 -1.60 -29.66 25.32
N PHE A 23 -1.30 -29.90 26.59
CA PHE A 23 -0.78 -31.18 27.06
C PHE A 23 -1.82 -31.90 27.91
N PHE A 24 -1.99 -33.19 27.66
CA PHE A 24 -2.85 -34.05 28.46
C PHE A 24 -2.00 -34.85 29.44
N SER A 25 -2.33 -34.73 30.72
CA SER A 25 -1.64 -35.41 31.83
C SER A 25 -2.65 -35.91 32.86
N LYS A 26 -2.17 -36.63 33.89
CA LYS A 26 -2.92 -36.87 35.13
C LYS A 26 -2.30 -36.13 36.30
N CYS A 27 -3.13 -35.62 37.23
CA CYS A 27 -2.60 -35.01 38.45
C CYS A 27 -2.12 -36.09 39.43
N LYS A 28 -0.91 -35.94 39.98
CA LYS A 28 -0.32 -36.87 40.96
C LYS A 28 -0.36 -36.39 42.41
N SER A 29 -0.78 -35.16 42.66
CA SER A 29 -0.87 -34.64 44.03
C SER A 29 -2.08 -35.25 44.74
N GLN A 30 -1.85 -36.03 45.80
CA GLN A 30 -2.93 -36.64 46.60
C GLN A 30 -3.85 -35.59 47.24
N SER A 31 -3.35 -34.37 47.48
CA SER A 31 -4.12 -33.26 48.04
C SER A 31 -4.91 -32.47 46.99
N CYS A 32 -4.79 -32.81 45.70
CA CYS A 32 -5.50 -32.12 44.64
C CYS A 32 -6.88 -32.72 44.41
N SER A 33 -7.90 -31.87 44.24
CA SER A 33 -9.28 -32.30 43.94
C SER A 33 -9.42 -33.11 42.65
N VAL A 34 -8.42 -33.06 41.76
CA VAL A 34 -8.37 -33.81 40.50
C VAL A 34 -7.31 -34.93 40.51
N TYR A 35 -6.96 -35.45 41.69
CA TYR A 35 -6.00 -36.55 41.82
C TYR A 35 -6.37 -37.76 40.94
N LYS A 36 -5.41 -38.24 40.14
CA LYS A 36 -5.55 -39.30 39.12
C LYS A 36 -6.54 -39.01 37.98
N GLN A 37 -7.17 -37.84 37.95
CA GLN A 37 -8.04 -37.43 36.84
C GLN A 37 -7.20 -36.82 35.70
N ASN A 38 -7.77 -36.86 34.49
CA ASN A 38 -7.16 -36.23 33.32
C ASN A 38 -7.21 -34.71 33.48
N ILE A 39 -6.10 -34.05 33.14
CA ILE A 39 -5.97 -32.61 33.15
C ILE A 39 -5.41 -32.15 31.80
N VAL A 40 -5.84 -30.97 31.37
CA VAL A 40 -5.36 -30.25 30.19
C VAL A 40 -4.54 -29.06 30.65
N ILE A 41 -3.31 -28.97 30.14
CA ILE A 41 -2.40 -27.86 30.41
C ILE A 41 -2.23 -27.09 29.11
N ASN A 42 -2.94 -25.96 29.02
CA ASN A 42 -2.91 -25.07 27.87
C ASN A 42 -1.63 -24.24 27.87
N LEU A 43 -0.83 -24.37 26.82
CA LEU A 43 0.33 -23.49 26.59
C LEU A 43 0.00 -22.33 25.65
N GLY A 44 -1.06 -22.43 24.86
CA GLY A 44 -1.37 -21.45 23.82
C GLY A 44 -0.37 -21.52 22.68
N TYR A 45 -0.05 -20.36 22.10
CA TYR A 45 0.87 -20.27 20.98
C TYR A 45 2.33 -20.21 21.46
N VAL A 46 3.05 -21.34 21.41
CA VAL A 46 4.41 -21.46 21.93
C VAL A 46 5.41 -22.02 20.91
N THR A 47 6.65 -21.54 21.00
CA THR A 47 7.81 -22.14 20.33
C THR A 47 8.76 -22.70 21.38
N GLY A 48 9.33 -23.89 21.16
CA GLY A 48 10.20 -24.50 22.16
C GLY A 48 10.52 -25.97 21.96
N ASP A 49 11.33 -26.49 22.88
CA ASP A 49 11.67 -27.91 22.98
C ASP A 49 10.67 -28.61 23.91
N LEU A 50 9.96 -29.65 23.43
CA LEU A 50 8.96 -30.33 24.27
C LEU A 50 9.55 -30.96 25.50
N GLY A 51 10.77 -31.50 25.39
CA GLY A 51 11.45 -32.13 26.51
C GLY A 51 11.63 -31.11 27.63
N ARG A 52 12.03 -29.89 27.29
CA ARG A 52 12.16 -28.79 28.26
C ARG A 52 10.81 -28.24 28.73
N LEU A 53 9.85 -28.05 27.82
CA LEU A 53 8.52 -27.52 28.18
C LEU A 53 7.79 -28.47 29.12
N SER A 54 7.83 -29.78 28.85
CA SER A 54 7.16 -30.80 29.66
C SER A 54 7.67 -30.86 31.11
N GLN A 55 8.92 -30.48 31.36
CA GLN A 55 9.52 -30.48 32.70
C GLN A 55 8.98 -29.37 33.61
N SER A 56 8.39 -28.32 33.06
CA SER A 56 7.90 -27.15 33.81
C SER A 56 6.37 -27.03 33.84
N LEU A 57 5.65 -27.98 33.24
CA LEU A 57 4.19 -27.90 33.20
C LEU A 57 3.60 -28.22 34.57
N LEU A 58 2.67 -27.37 35.01
CA LEU A 58 2.02 -27.46 36.31
C LEU A 58 0.56 -27.86 36.14
N CYS A 59 0.05 -28.67 37.06
CA CYS A 59 -1.38 -28.94 37.16
C CYS A 59 -2.15 -27.62 37.30
N PRO A 60 -3.18 -27.35 36.48
CA PRO A 60 -3.89 -26.07 36.51
C PRO A 60 -4.58 -25.83 37.86
N VAL A 61 -4.93 -26.90 38.59
CA VAL A 61 -5.61 -26.87 39.89
C VAL A 61 -4.64 -26.68 41.05
N CYS A 62 -3.75 -27.64 41.30
CA CYS A 62 -2.88 -27.62 42.49
C CYS A 62 -1.47 -27.07 42.26
N LYS A 63 -1.13 -26.67 41.03
CA LYS A 63 0.18 -26.14 40.63
C LYS A 63 1.38 -27.06 40.88
N THR A 64 1.16 -28.34 41.19
CA THR A 64 2.24 -29.33 41.26
C THR A 64 2.69 -29.73 39.85
N VAL A 65 3.96 -30.08 39.69
CA VAL A 65 4.55 -30.47 38.40
C VAL A 65 3.83 -31.71 37.85
N ALA A 66 3.32 -31.60 36.63
CA ALA A 66 2.83 -32.72 35.84
C ALA A 66 4.02 -33.36 35.13
N ASN A 67 4.17 -34.68 35.21
CA ASN A 67 5.32 -35.38 34.61
C ASN A 67 4.94 -36.62 33.80
N GLU A 68 3.64 -36.86 33.58
CA GLU A 68 3.12 -37.97 32.78
C GLU A 68 2.19 -37.45 31.69
N PHE A 69 2.78 -37.06 30.57
CA PHE A 69 2.03 -36.62 29.40
C PHE A 69 1.78 -37.80 28.48
N PHE A 70 0.53 -37.97 28.05
CA PHE A 70 0.16 -39.05 27.15
C PHE A 70 -0.29 -38.54 25.78
N LYS A 71 -0.72 -37.28 25.66
CA LYS A 71 -1.15 -36.65 24.38
C LYS A 71 -0.76 -35.17 24.32
N ILE A 72 -0.56 -34.68 23.10
CA ILE A 72 -0.62 -33.25 22.77
C ILE A 72 -1.89 -32.99 21.98
N GLY A 73 -2.63 -31.97 22.37
CA GLY A 73 -3.72 -31.37 21.61
C GLY A 73 -3.26 -30.14 20.87
N ILE A 74 -3.75 -29.98 19.66
CA ILE A 74 -3.51 -28.83 18.79
C ILE A 74 -4.89 -28.28 18.43
N ALA A 75 -5.15 -27.01 18.73
CA ALA A 75 -6.42 -26.37 18.40
C ALA A 75 -6.22 -25.04 17.66
N CYS A 76 -6.94 -24.82 16.57
CA CYS A 76 -6.97 -23.57 15.81
C CYS A 76 -5.57 -23.00 15.50
N CYS A 77 -4.61 -23.84 15.15
CA CYS A 77 -3.25 -23.39 14.82
C CYS A 77 -2.55 -24.31 13.83
N GLU A 78 -1.48 -23.81 13.23
CA GLU A 78 -0.56 -24.60 12.43
C GLU A 78 0.69 -24.94 13.25
N VAL A 79 1.04 -26.22 13.29
CA VAL A 79 2.14 -26.72 14.09
C VAL A 79 3.16 -27.41 13.19
N PHE A 80 4.43 -27.02 13.37
CA PHE A 80 5.58 -27.73 12.82
C PHE A 80 6.38 -28.39 13.94
N ILE A 81 6.48 -29.71 13.86
CA ILE A 81 7.15 -30.58 14.82
C ILE A 81 8.37 -31.19 14.14
N ASN A 82 9.55 -31.07 14.75
CA ASN A 82 10.77 -31.65 14.21
C ASN A 82 11.59 -32.31 15.33
N GLY A 83 11.89 -33.60 15.20
CA GLY A 83 12.67 -34.32 16.21
C GLY A 83 12.92 -35.77 15.83
N LYS A 84 13.04 -36.67 16.81
CA LYS A 84 13.38 -38.08 16.57
C LYS A 84 12.40 -39.02 17.27
N ASN A 85 11.90 -40.08 16.63
CA ASN A 85 11.07 -41.05 17.34
C ASN A 85 11.89 -41.89 18.35
N ASN A 86 11.23 -42.80 19.08
CA ASN A 86 11.91 -43.70 20.02
C ASN A 86 13.00 -44.57 19.37
N ASP A 87 12.95 -44.77 18.05
CA ASP A 87 13.99 -45.49 17.30
C ASP A 87 15.12 -44.56 16.83
N GLY A 88 15.13 -43.30 17.25
CA GLY A 88 16.09 -42.28 16.84
C GLY A 88 15.90 -41.76 15.40
N LYS A 89 14.87 -42.20 14.68
CA LYS A 89 14.58 -41.74 13.31
C LYS A 89 14.02 -40.33 13.32
N LYS A 90 14.53 -39.47 12.44
CA LYS A 90 14.01 -38.10 12.28
C LYS A 90 12.54 -38.14 11.87
N VAL A 91 11.72 -37.32 12.52
CA VAL A 91 10.31 -37.12 12.22
C VAL A 91 10.06 -35.63 12.06
N ARG A 92 9.32 -35.30 11.01
CA ARG A 92 8.83 -33.96 10.72
C ARG A 92 7.33 -34.04 10.52
N ILE A 93 6.57 -33.32 11.33
CA ILE A 93 5.10 -33.24 11.21
C ILE A 93 4.78 -31.78 10.96
N PHE A 94 4.11 -31.48 9.85
CA PHE A 94 3.45 -30.21 9.63
C PHE A 94 1.95 -30.46 9.62
N LYS A 95 1.20 -29.71 10.40
CA LYS A 95 -0.25 -29.89 10.52
C LYS A 95 -0.93 -28.54 10.72
N SER A 96 -1.87 -28.22 9.85
CA SER A 96 -2.82 -27.10 10.03
C SER A 96 -4.12 -27.65 10.58
N VAL A 97 -4.55 -27.12 11.72
CA VAL A 97 -5.71 -27.61 12.47
C VAL A 97 -6.70 -26.47 12.69
N SER A 98 -7.81 -26.49 11.96
CA SER A 98 -8.85 -25.46 12.10
C SER A 98 -9.74 -25.68 13.33
N ASN A 99 -9.90 -26.93 13.77
CA ASN A 99 -10.65 -27.31 14.97
C ASN A 99 -9.68 -27.79 16.05
N PHE A 100 -9.78 -29.04 16.48
CA PHE A 100 -8.81 -29.69 17.34
C PHE A 100 -8.41 -31.05 16.78
N GLU A 101 -7.14 -31.38 16.95
CA GLU A 101 -6.60 -32.72 16.72
C GLU A 101 -5.61 -33.04 17.83
N ASP A 102 -5.53 -34.32 18.21
CA ASP A 102 -4.48 -34.80 19.10
C ASP A 102 -3.48 -35.72 18.40
N ILE A 103 -2.32 -35.82 19.05
CA ILE A 103 -1.18 -36.60 18.61
C ILE A 103 -0.80 -37.52 19.78
N ASP A 104 -0.91 -38.83 19.57
CA ASP A 104 -0.49 -39.85 20.53
C ASP A 104 1.04 -39.93 20.65
N PHE A 105 1.53 -40.09 21.87
CA PHE A 105 2.96 -40.22 22.14
C PHE A 105 3.48 -41.66 22.07
N LYS A 106 4.55 -41.84 21.28
CA LYS A 106 5.66 -42.78 21.50
C LYS A 106 6.97 -42.17 20.98
N LEU A 107 7.38 -41.02 21.52
CA LEU A 107 8.39 -40.15 20.88
C LEU A 107 9.29 -39.44 21.92
N GLU A 108 10.62 -39.46 21.74
CA GLU A 108 11.64 -38.82 22.61
C GLU A 108 12.42 -37.70 21.88
N ASN A 109 12.66 -36.54 22.52
CA ASN A 109 13.56 -35.46 22.03
C ASN A 109 13.11 -34.71 20.74
N TYR A 110 12.09 -33.83 20.84
CA TYR A 110 11.61 -32.97 19.73
C TYR A 110 11.70 -31.46 20.01
N ARG A 111 11.93 -30.70 18.93
CA ARG A 111 11.82 -29.24 18.84
C ARG A 111 10.62 -28.82 18.00
N PHE A 112 9.89 -27.80 18.46
CA PHE A 112 8.66 -27.30 17.85
C PHE A 112 8.84 -25.87 17.39
N ILE A 113 8.32 -25.58 16.20
CA ILE A 113 8.22 -24.25 15.64
C ILE A 113 6.76 -24.07 15.22
N MET A 114 6.14 -22.99 15.66
CA MET A 114 4.79 -22.64 15.22
C MET A 114 4.90 -21.70 14.03
N LEU A 115 4.10 -21.94 13.00
CA LEU A 115 4.11 -21.17 11.78
C LEU A 115 2.71 -20.53 11.67
N GLU A 116 2.61 -19.26 12.07
CA GLU A 116 1.40 -18.41 12.00
C GLU A 116 0.18 -18.74 12.90
N SER A 117 -0.56 -17.68 13.22
CA SER A 117 -1.84 -17.67 13.92
C SER A 117 -2.87 -16.95 13.06
N TRP A 118 -4.08 -17.50 12.96
CA TRP A 118 -5.23 -16.79 12.43
C TRP A 118 -5.94 -16.10 13.60
N VAL A 119 -6.09 -14.78 13.54
CA VAL A 119 -6.84 -14.03 14.55
C VAL A 119 -8.32 -14.27 14.33
N PHE A 120 -8.90 -15.23 15.04
CA PHE A 120 -10.33 -15.20 15.35
C PHE A 120 -10.52 -14.22 16.50
N THR A 121 -11.36 -13.21 16.31
CA THR A 121 -11.68 -12.19 17.34
C THR A 121 -12.43 -12.78 18.55
N ASP A 122 -12.72 -14.09 18.54
CA ASP A 122 -13.20 -14.87 19.68
C ASP A 122 -12.92 -16.38 19.41
N PRO A 123 -11.80 -16.96 19.87
CA PRO A 123 -11.49 -18.37 19.58
C PRO A 123 -12.43 -19.30 20.38
N PRO A 124 -13.03 -20.33 19.75
CA PRO A 124 -13.89 -21.27 20.48
C PRO A 124 -13.08 -22.05 21.53
N LYS A 125 -13.68 -22.30 22.69
CA LYS A 125 -13.16 -23.26 23.68
C LYS A 125 -13.63 -24.65 23.27
N PHE A 126 -12.71 -25.54 22.91
CA PHE A 126 -13.08 -26.89 22.47
C PHE A 126 -12.96 -27.89 23.62
N ASN A 127 -13.94 -28.78 23.74
CA ASN A 127 -13.92 -29.94 24.64
C ASN A 127 -13.88 -31.19 23.74
N ILE A 128 -12.84 -32.02 23.79
CA ILE A 128 -12.64 -33.07 22.76
C ILE A 128 -12.67 -34.52 23.26
N LEU A 129 -13.40 -35.34 22.48
CA LEU A 129 -13.20 -36.77 22.19
C LEU A 129 -12.84 -36.94 20.68
N TRP A 130 -11.84 -37.79 20.41
CA TRP A 130 -11.06 -38.05 19.17
C TRP A 130 -11.78 -38.09 17.80
N ALA A 131 -11.16 -37.57 16.71
CA ALA A 131 -11.08 -38.14 15.33
C ALA A 131 -10.42 -37.22 14.24
N HIS A 132 -10.08 -37.84 13.09
CA HIS A 132 -9.18 -37.49 11.96
C HIS A 132 -9.66 -36.53 10.83
N SER A 133 -8.70 -36.15 9.97
CA SER A 133 -8.54 -34.99 9.06
C SER A 133 -9.16 -35.00 7.64
N LEU A 134 -9.15 -33.83 6.97
CA LEU A 134 -8.46 -33.55 5.67
C LEU A 134 -8.62 -32.08 5.16
N THR A 135 -7.47 -31.42 4.90
CA THR A 135 -7.00 -30.49 3.80
C THR A 135 -7.79 -29.23 3.38
N SER A 136 -7.18 -28.07 3.03
CA SER A 136 -5.90 -27.78 2.31
C SER A 136 -5.36 -26.33 2.48
N ASP A 137 -4.02 -26.13 2.49
CA ASP A 137 -3.30 -24.82 2.56
C ASP A 137 -2.44 -24.47 1.32
N LYS A 138 -1.87 -23.24 1.30
CA LYS A 138 -0.97 -22.70 0.26
C LYS A 138 0.44 -22.39 0.80
N TYR A 139 1.45 -22.62 -0.04
CA TYR A 139 2.87 -22.41 0.24
C TYR A 139 3.49 -21.45 -0.78
N PHE A 140 4.45 -20.62 -0.35
CA PHE A 140 5.30 -19.83 -1.25
C PHE A 140 6.64 -20.54 -1.45
N LYS A 141 6.82 -21.15 -2.62
CA LYS A 141 8.09 -21.74 -3.03
C LYS A 141 8.92 -20.66 -3.72
N LEU A 142 10.13 -20.41 -3.22
CA LEU A 142 11.08 -19.49 -3.83
C LEU A 142 11.42 -20.00 -5.24
N LYS A 143 11.07 -19.23 -6.26
CA LYS A 143 11.59 -19.37 -7.62
C LYS A 143 12.45 -18.16 -7.89
N ASP A 144 13.76 -18.36 -8.07
CA ASP A 144 14.55 -17.86 -9.20
C ASP A 144 16.06 -17.82 -8.91
N THR A 145 16.81 -17.67 -10.00
CA THR A 145 18.21 -18.00 -10.29
C THR A 145 19.26 -16.99 -9.78
N GLU A 146 18.93 -16.14 -8.81
CA GLU A 146 19.84 -15.11 -8.33
C GLU A 146 20.76 -15.66 -7.24
N THR A 147 22.08 -15.52 -7.46
CA THR A 147 23.13 -16.16 -6.63
C THR A 147 23.36 -15.50 -5.27
N GLU A 148 22.79 -14.31 -5.03
CA GLU A 148 22.88 -13.63 -3.73
C GLU A 148 21.57 -12.85 -3.49
N ILE A 149 20.82 -13.22 -2.44
CA ILE A 149 19.64 -12.47 -1.97
C ILE A 149 19.81 -12.24 -0.47
N THR A 150 19.54 -11.00 -0.02
CA THR A 150 19.67 -10.61 1.40
C THR A 150 18.32 -10.70 2.11
N LEU A 151 18.34 -10.83 3.44
CA LEU A 151 17.10 -10.81 4.24
C LEU A 151 16.33 -9.50 4.06
N SER A 152 17.04 -8.38 3.85
CA SER A 152 16.44 -7.07 3.55
C SER A 152 15.51 -7.08 2.33
N ASP A 153 15.86 -7.82 1.29
CA ASP A 153 15.07 -7.89 0.05
C ASP A 153 13.73 -8.62 0.25
N TYR A 154 13.67 -9.50 1.25
CA TYR A 154 12.46 -10.23 1.62
C TYR A 154 11.58 -9.49 2.62
N VAL A 155 12.20 -8.76 3.54
CA VAL A 155 11.50 -8.00 4.58
C VAL A 155 10.44 -7.07 3.96
N GLU A 156 10.81 -6.37 2.89
CA GLU A 156 9.91 -5.46 2.19
C GLU A 156 8.80 -6.22 1.42
N LYS A 157 9.12 -7.38 0.82
CA LYS A 157 8.12 -8.24 0.16
C LYS A 157 7.11 -8.78 1.17
N PHE A 158 7.53 -9.19 2.36
CA PHE A 158 6.65 -9.70 3.41
C PHE A 158 5.79 -8.58 4.01
N GLU A 159 6.34 -7.40 4.28
CA GLU A 159 5.57 -6.24 4.74
C GLU A 159 4.45 -5.89 3.74
N ASN A 160 4.77 -5.90 2.44
CA ASN A 160 3.79 -5.65 1.39
C ASN A 160 2.72 -6.74 1.26
N SER A 161 3.10 -8.01 1.41
CA SER A 161 2.22 -9.17 1.20
C SER A 161 1.35 -9.48 2.42
N LEU A 162 1.93 -9.46 3.62
CA LEU A 162 1.28 -9.83 4.88
C LEU A 162 0.65 -8.63 5.59
N LYS A 163 0.96 -7.41 5.18
CA LYS A 163 0.56 -6.16 5.87
C LYS A 163 1.01 -6.10 7.34
N VAL A 164 2.05 -6.87 7.69
CA VAL A 164 2.69 -6.83 9.01
C VAL A 164 3.92 -5.93 8.92
N PRO A 165 4.09 -4.92 9.78
CA PRO A 165 5.28 -4.06 9.74
C PRO A 165 6.56 -4.87 9.90
N LYS A 166 7.59 -4.59 9.10
CA LYS A 166 8.87 -5.32 9.13
C LYS A 166 9.50 -5.43 10.52
N THR A 167 9.22 -4.47 11.37
CA THR A 167 9.74 -4.37 12.73
C THR A 167 9.02 -5.25 13.74
N SER A 168 7.83 -5.73 13.39
CA SER A 168 7.05 -6.72 14.12
C SER A 168 7.32 -8.13 13.59
N GLN A 169 8.07 -8.25 12.50
CA GLN A 169 8.45 -9.52 11.90
C GLN A 169 9.75 -10.04 12.53
N VAL A 170 9.74 -11.30 12.91
CA VAL A 170 10.94 -12.04 13.32
C VAL A 170 11.14 -13.24 12.42
N TYR A 171 12.32 -13.29 11.82
CA TYR A 171 12.67 -14.30 10.83
C TYR A 171 13.37 -15.47 11.49
N TYR A 172 12.98 -16.68 11.08
CA TYR A 172 13.63 -17.92 11.47
C TYR A 172 14.12 -18.63 10.21
N PHE A 173 15.40 -19.02 10.23
CA PHE A 173 16.01 -19.86 9.20
C PHE A 173 16.54 -21.13 9.85
N GLU A 174 16.10 -22.30 9.36
CA GLU A 174 16.38 -23.60 9.98
C GLU A 174 16.06 -23.65 11.49
N GLY A 175 15.03 -22.91 11.92
CA GLY A 175 14.61 -22.83 13.32
C GLY A 175 15.47 -21.95 14.23
N ASN A 176 16.44 -21.21 13.67
CA ASN A 176 17.21 -20.21 14.42
C ASN A 176 16.70 -18.82 14.08
N GLN A 177 16.46 -17.98 15.10
CA GLN A 177 16.09 -16.59 14.90
C GLN A 177 17.25 -15.83 14.23
N VAL A 178 16.95 -15.15 13.13
CA VAL A 178 17.93 -14.39 12.35
C VAL A 178 17.89 -12.93 12.82
N TYR A 179 18.84 -12.55 13.68
CA TYR A 179 18.87 -11.23 14.33
C TYR A 179 19.54 -10.12 13.49
N LYS A 180 20.25 -10.48 12.42
CA LYS A 180 20.96 -9.52 11.55
C LYS A 180 20.42 -9.64 10.14
N LEU A 181 20.21 -8.52 9.46
CA LEU A 181 19.80 -8.43 8.05
C LEU A 181 20.86 -8.96 7.05
N ASN A 182 22.00 -9.49 7.55
CA ASN A 182 23.22 -9.69 6.78
C ASN A 182 23.95 -11.06 6.92
N PRO A 183 23.36 -12.20 7.34
CA PRO A 183 23.96 -13.48 6.99
C PRO A 183 23.65 -13.76 5.51
N LYS A 184 24.69 -14.05 4.73
CA LYS A 184 24.54 -14.61 3.38
C LYS A 184 23.78 -15.93 3.52
N LEU A 185 22.52 -15.96 3.05
CA LEU A 185 21.73 -17.20 3.00
C LEU A 185 22.18 -17.99 1.78
N THR A 186 23.21 -18.82 1.92
CA THR A 186 23.85 -19.54 0.81
C THR A 186 23.13 -20.83 0.39
N SER A 187 21.95 -21.14 0.93
CA SER A 187 21.14 -22.28 0.46
C SER A 187 19.65 -21.95 0.37
N ILE A 188 19.14 -21.93 -0.86
CA ILE A 188 17.77 -21.53 -1.24
C ILE A 188 16.72 -22.63 -0.94
N ASP A 189 17.15 -23.83 -0.53
CA ASP A 189 16.25 -24.99 -0.38
C ASP A 189 15.47 -25.02 0.94
N ASN A 190 15.78 -24.15 1.90
CA ASN A 190 15.10 -24.12 3.19
C ASN A 190 14.12 -22.95 3.28
N PRO A 191 12.86 -23.17 3.69
CA PRO A 191 11.88 -22.10 3.82
C PRO A 191 12.27 -21.14 4.96
N LEU A 192 12.23 -19.85 4.66
CA LEU A 192 12.32 -18.79 5.67
C LEU A 192 10.95 -18.65 6.35
N SER A 193 10.91 -18.78 7.67
CA SER A 193 9.67 -18.63 8.46
C SER A 193 9.62 -17.21 9.04
N VAL A 194 8.46 -16.57 9.00
CA VAL A 194 8.24 -15.24 9.58
C VAL A 194 7.23 -15.37 10.70
N VAL A 195 7.58 -14.87 11.89
CA VAL A 195 6.70 -14.87 13.06
C VAL A 195 6.44 -13.43 13.47
N ASN A 196 5.17 -13.06 13.61
CA ASN A 196 4.77 -11.77 14.14
C ASN A 196 5.00 -11.74 15.66
N ILE A 197 5.85 -10.82 16.15
CA ILE A 197 6.08 -10.63 17.57
C ILE A 197 5.35 -9.37 18.02
N GLU A 198 4.25 -9.57 18.75
CA GLU A 198 3.48 -8.50 19.42
C GLU A 198 4.21 -7.88 20.63
N THR A 199 5.42 -8.32 20.99
CA THR A 199 6.05 -8.03 22.30
C THR A 199 6.83 -6.70 22.40
N ARG A 200 6.53 -5.69 21.59
CA ARG A 200 6.95 -4.30 21.89
C ARG A 200 5.71 -3.45 21.88
N ASN A 201 5.13 -3.20 23.07
CA ASN A 201 3.92 -2.41 23.31
C ASN A 201 3.74 -1.35 22.22
N PRO A 202 2.96 -1.64 21.17
CA PRO A 202 2.83 -0.73 20.06
C PRO A 202 2.14 0.55 20.55
N LYS A 203 2.57 1.70 20.02
CA LYS A 203 1.99 2.97 20.38
C LYS A 203 0.52 2.97 20.02
N THR A 204 -0.35 3.04 21.01
CA THR A 204 -1.79 3.01 20.76
C THR A 204 -2.32 4.42 20.87
N LEU A 205 -2.84 4.96 19.77
CA LEU A 205 -3.56 6.22 19.74
C LEU A 205 -5.06 5.95 19.86
N THR A 206 -5.74 6.73 20.71
CA THR A 206 -7.19 6.66 20.83
C THR A 206 -7.81 7.84 20.08
N PHE A 207 -8.61 7.56 19.06
CA PHE A 207 -9.35 8.54 18.29
C PHE A 207 -10.81 8.62 18.78
N LEU A 208 -11.29 9.83 19.01
CA LEU A 208 -12.68 10.14 19.27
C LEU A 208 -13.28 10.80 18.02
N ILE A 209 -14.14 10.06 17.32
CA ILE A 209 -14.86 10.55 16.15
C ILE A 209 -16.22 11.05 16.65
N GLN A 210 -16.59 12.30 16.33
CA GLN A 210 -17.85 12.89 16.80
C GLN A 210 -19.05 11.97 16.51
N ASN A 211 -19.87 11.77 17.56
CA ASN A 211 -21.07 10.93 17.57
C ASN A 211 -20.83 9.41 17.39
N GLN A 212 -19.58 8.95 17.49
CA GLN A 212 -19.23 7.53 17.44
C GLN A 212 -18.46 7.07 18.68
N ASN A 213 -18.39 5.75 18.88
CA ASN A 213 -17.59 5.13 19.92
C ASN A 213 -16.09 5.45 19.72
N GLN A 214 -15.33 5.45 20.82
CA GLN A 214 -13.86 5.59 20.77
C GLN A 214 -13.26 4.50 19.88
N VAL A 215 -12.45 4.90 18.90
CA VAL A 215 -11.71 3.99 18.03
C VAL A 215 -10.25 4.00 18.47
N LYS A 216 -9.70 2.83 18.81
CA LYS A 216 -8.28 2.69 19.13
C LYS A 216 -7.53 2.20 17.91
N ILE A 217 -6.46 2.89 17.55
CA ILE A 217 -5.48 2.41 16.57
C ILE A 217 -4.17 2.12 17.25
N THR A 218 -3.66 0.93 16.95
CA THR A 218 -2.35 0.50 17.37
C THR A 218 -1.35 0.74 16.26
N VAL A 219 -0.49 1.74 16.44
CA VAL A 219 0.58 2.11 15.52
C VAL A 219 1.87 1.44 15.96
N ALA A 220 2.52 0.69 15.07
CA ALA A 220 3.78 0.03 15.39
C ALA A 220 4.86 1.04 15.84
N ASN A 221 5.43 0.80 17.02
CA ASN A 221 6.24 1.77 17.78
C ASN A 221 7.58 2.15 17.13
N ASN A 222 8.01 1.42 16.09
CA ASN A 222 9.39 1.46 15.62
C ASN A 222 9.54 2.37 14.38
N ASN A 223 8.47 3.00 13.91
CA ASN A 223 8.50 3.92 12.78
C ASN A 223 8.29 5.35 13.30
N PHE A 224 9.33 5.90 13.95
CA PHE A 224 9.33 7.28 14.46
C PHE A 224 9.06 8.35 13.39
N SER A 225 9.13 7.97 12.11
CA SER A 225 8.77 8.79 10.96
C SER A 225 7.27 8.84 10.66
N LYS A 226 6.45 7.93 11.22
CA LYS A 226 5.00 7.96 10.95
C LYS A 226 4.38 9.23 11.53
N THR A 227 3.62 9.88 10.67
CA THR A 227 2.87 11.10 10.92
C THR A 227 1.43 10.77 11.29
N LEU A 228 0.71 11.75 11.83
CA LEU A 228 -0.71 11.61 12.14
C LEU A 228 -1.54 11.32 10.88
N TYR A 229 -1.13 11.83 9.72
CA TYR A 229 -1.67 11.44 8.41
C TYR A 229 -1.60 9.93 8.19
N ASP A 230 -0.46 9.29 8.46
CA ASP A 230 -0.30 7.84 8.24
C ASP A 230 -1.27 7.02 9.11
N ALA A 231 -1.44 7.41 10.38
CA ALA A 231 -2.39 6.75 11.28
C ALA A 231 -3.84 6.97 10.86
N ILE A 232 -4.18 8.17 10.40
CA ILE A 232 -5.53 8.50 9.94
C ILE A 232 -5.85 7.83 8.61
N PHE A 233 -4.86 7.74 7.71
CA PHE A 233 -4.97 6.99 6.46
C PHE A 233 -5.23 5.52 6.73
N GLU A 234 -4.50 4.94 7.68
CA GLU A 234 -4.78 3.58 8.14
C GLU A 234 -6.22 3.47 8.70
N LEU A 235 -6.66 4.43 9.54
CA LEU A 235 -8.03 4.48 10.06
C LEU A 235 -9.09 4.53 8.94
N SER A 236 -8.85 5.30 7.88
CA SER A 236 -9.80 5.44 6.76
C SER A 236 -9.93 4.19 5.89
N THR A 237 -8.97 3.27 5.97
CA THR A 237 -9.09 1.96 5.31
C THR A 237 -10.01 1.01 6.06
N TYR A 238 -10.14 1.16 7.38
CA TYR A 238 -10.96 0.29 8.25
C TYR A 238 -12.33 0.89 8.56
N TYR A 239 -12.44 2.23 8.59
CA TYR A 239 -13.65 2.95 8.94
C TYR A 239 -14.02 3.94 7.83
N ASP A 240 -15.31 4.11 7.54
CA ASP A 240 -15.77 5.07 6.52
C ASP A 240 -15.77 6.51 7.07
N ILE A 241 -14.58 6.99 7.44
CA ILE A 241 -14.37 8.34 7.96
C ILE A 241 -14.05 9.36 6.85
N ARG A 242 -14.11 8.96 5.57
CA ARG A 242 -13.73 9.82 4.43
C ARG A 242 -14.54 11.12 4.38
N ASN A 243 -15.82 11.05 4.76
CA ASN A 243 -16.71 12.21 4.80
C ASN A 243 -16.30 13.24 5.87
N TYR A 244 -15.51 12.85 6.88
CA TYR A 244 -15.01 13.76 7.91
C TYR A 244 -13.86 14.65 7.41
N PHE A 245 -13.21 14.31 6.29
CA PHE A 245 -12.12 15.11 5.71
C PHE A 245 -12.60 16.09 4.64
N LEU A 246 -13.91 16.22 4.44
CA LEU A 246 -14.50 17.09 3.44
C LEU A 246 -14.40 18.59 3.80
N SER A 247 -14.28 18.95 5.08
CA SER A 247 -14.05 20.34 5.48
C SER A 247 -13.62 20.50 6.94
N ASN A 248 -12.85 21.56 7.23
CA ASN A 248 -12.57 22.16 8.55
C ASN A 248 -12.30 21.20 9.73
N LEU A 249 -11.69 20.05 9.43
CA LEU A 249 -11.32 19.07 10.42
C LEU A 249 -10.10 19.56 11.20
N CYS A 250 -10.30 19.89 12.47
CA CYS A 250 -9.20 20.08 13.41
C CYS A 250 -8.98 18.79 14.18
N ILE A 251 -7.71 18.40 14.27
CA ILE A 251 -7.28 17.28 15.09
C ILE A 251 -6.79 17.87 16.41
N ILE A 252 -7.53 17.62 17.50
CA ILE A 252 -7.20 18.18 18.81
C ILE A 252 -6.88 17.09 19.81
N GLY A 253 -5.92 17.36 20.68
CA GLY A 253 -5.68 16.56 21.88
C GLY A 253 -6.68 16.85 22.98
N SER A 254 -6.64 16.02 24.01
CA SER A 254 -7.32 16.16 25.30
C SER A 254 -7.02 17.49 26.01
N SER A 255 -5.86 18.09 25.73
CA SER A 255 -5.43 19.40 26.24
C SER A 255 -5.89 20.59 25.38
N ASN A 256 -6.74 20.37 24.37
CA ASN A 256 -7.07 21.33 23.30
C ASN A 256 -5.87 21.77 22.44
N GLN A 257 -4.74 21.06 22.53
CA GLN A 257 -3.62 21.26 21.61
C GLN A 257 -4.03 20.83 20.20
N ARG A 258 -3.83 21.69 19.21
CA ARG A 258 -4.03 21.36 17.79
C ARG A 258 -2.84 20.58 17.26
N TYR A 259 -3.11 19.46 16.59
CA TYR A 259 -2.14 18.69 15.83
C TYR A 259 -2.34 18.94 14.34
N ASN A 260 -1.23 18.92 13.59
CA ASN A 260 -1.25 18.92 12.13
C ASN A 260 -1.15 17.47 11.65
N LEU A 261 -1.64 17.18 10.45
CA LEU A 261 -1.44 15.88 9.80
C LEU A 261 0.04 15.45 9.71
N ASN A 262 0.98 16.40 9.63
CA ASN A 262 2.42 16.13 9.63
C ASN A 262 3.02 15.89 11.03
N THR A 263 2.24 16.00 12.12
CA THR A 263 2.73 15.73 13.48
C THR A 263 3.20 14.29 13.60
N LEU A 264 4.45 14.09 14.03
CA LEU A 264 5.00 12.75 14.27
C LEU A 264 4.23 12.06 15.39
N ILE A 265 3.81 10.81 15.16
CA ILE A 265 3.10 10.03 16.18
C ILE A 265 3.97 9.84 17.42
N ALA A 266 5.29 9.75 17.24
CA ALA A 266 6.27 9.61 18.32
C ALA A 266 6.13 10.67 19.43
N ILE A 267 5.73 11.91 19.10
CA ILE A 267 5.65 13.01 20.07
C ILE A 267 4.29 13.11 20.78
N ILE A 268 3.27 12.39 20.32
CA ILE A 268 1.93 12.40 20.94
C ILE A 268 1.91 11.46 22.15
N PRO A 269 1.52 11.86 23.37
CA PRO A 269 1.49 10.93 24.52
C PRO A 269 0.60 9.70 24.27
N ASP A 270 0.97 8.51 24.79
CA ASP A 270 0.19 7.27 24.61
C ASP A 270 -1.21 7.34 25.27
N THR A 271 -1.37 8.23 26.26
CA THR A 271 -2.64 8.49 26.94
C THR A 271 -3.48 9.57 26.23
N GLU A 272 -2.97 10.15 25.16
CA GLU A 272 -3.65 11.24 24.47
C GLU A 272 -4.89 10.71 23.74
N ILE A 273 -6.03 11.37 23.97
CA ILE A 273 -7.25 11.15 23.21
C ILE A 273 -7.30 12.21 22.10
N ILE A 274 -7.19 11.75 20.86
CA ILE A 274 -7.22 12.59 19.68
C ILE A 274 -8.67 12.71 19.21
N SER A 275 -9.22 13.92 19.23
CA SER A 275 -10.60 14.17 18.80
C SER A 275 -10.63 14.86 17.44
N PHE A 276 -11.58 14.43 16.61
CA PHE A 276 -11.92 15.10 15.36
C PHE A 276 -13.01 16.13 15.63
N VAL A 277 -12.68 17.42 15.51
CA VAL A 277 -13.62 18.51 15.77
C VAL A 277 -13.77 19.39 14.56
N TRP A 278 -15.02 19.67 14.21
CA TRP A 278 -15.38 20.59 13.14
C TRP A 278 -15.40 22.01 13.71
N PHE A 279 -14.66 22.92 13.07
CA PHE A 279 -14.76 24.34 13.37
C PHE A 279 -15.62 25.04 12.32
N ASP A 280 -16.54 25.88 12.80
CA ASP A 280 -17.21 26.82 11.92
C ASP A 280 -16.24 27.97 11.64
N LEU A 281 -15.70 28.00 10.43
CA LEU A 281 -14.78 29.04 10.03
C LEU A 281 -15.56 30.31 9.67
N SER A 282 -15.17 31.42 10.29
CA SER A 282 -15.70 32.75 9.95
C SER A 282 -15.32 33.20 8.53
N LYS A 283 -14.27 32.61 7.95
CA LYS A 283 -13.86 32.77 6.56
C LYS A 283 -13.59 31.41 5.94
N LYS A 284 -14.36 31.08 4.91
CA LYS A 284 -14.27 29.81 4.19
C LYS A 284 -13.68 30.06 2.81
N PHE A 285 -12.63 29.32 2.46
CA PHE A 285 -12.19 29.21 1.07
C PHE A 285 -12.93 28.04 0.43
N HIS A 286 -13.74 28.33 -0.58
CA HIS A 286 -14.39 27.30 -1.38
C HIS A 286 -13.38 26.75 -2.38
N LEU A 287 -13.08 25.47 -2.23
CA LEU A 287 -12.25 24.75 -3.16
C LEU A 287 -13.11 23.96 -4.14
N THR A 288 -12.91 24.24 -5.43
CA THR A 288 -13.42 23.39 -6.51
C THR A 288 -12.32 22.45 -6.93
N ILE A 289 -12.63 21.15 -6.93
CA ILE A 289 -11.70 20.09 -7.31
C ILE A 289 -12.19 19.49 -8.62
N ASN A 290 -11.37 19.67 -9.66
CA ASN A 290 -11.61 19.01 -10.93
C ASN A 290 -10.83 17.70 -10.99
N TYR A 291 -11.53 16.56 -10.86
CA TYR A 291 -10.94 15.23 -10.85
C TYR A 291 -11.80 14.21 -11.62
N LYS A 292 -11.26 13.55 -12.66
CA LYS A 292 -11.91 12.46 -13.41
C LYS A 292 -13.38 12.75 -13.82
N GLU A 293 -13.68 13.95 -14.33
CA GLU A 293 -15.05 14.37 -14.70
C GLU A 293 -16.03 14.45 -13.52
N LEU A 294 -15.54 14.28 -12.29
CA LEU A 294 -16.28 14.55 -11.08
C LEU A 294 -15.92 15.97 -10.66
N ASP A 295 -16.82 16.89 -10.97
CA ASP A 295 -16.78 18.25 -10.42
C ASP A 295 -17.22 18.17 -8.96
N TYR A 296 -16.24 18.00 -8.07
CA TYR A 296 -16.49 18.11 -6.64
C TYR A 296 -16.33 19.56 -6.23
N THR A 297 -17.46 20.21 -6.01
CA THR A 297 -17.54 21.57 -5.46
C THR A 297 -17.85 21.51 -3.98
N GLY A 298 -17.21 22.38 -3.19
CA GLY A 298 -17.67 22.67 -1.83
C GLY A 298 -16.76 22.17 -0.70
N PHE A 299 -15.49 21.87 -0.96
CA PHE A 299 -14.55 21.73 0.16
C PHE A 299 -14.31 23.11 0.76
N GLU A 300 -14.34 23.17 2.09
CA GLU A 300 -14.07 24.38 2.84
C GLU A 300 -12.80 24.19 3.66
N PHE A 301 -11.85 25.10 3.50
CA PHE A 301 -10.59 25.10 4.22
C PHE A 301 -10.35 26.44 4.92
N ASP A 302 -9.55 26.40 5.99
CA ASP A 302 -9.02 27.59 6.63
C ASP A 302 -8.01 28.27 5.69
N PRO A 303 -8.13 29.59 5.44
CA PRO A 303 -7.12 30.34 4.68
C PRO A 303 -5.68 30.06 5.11
N ASN A 304 -5.45 29.73 6.38
CA ASN A 304 -4.11 29.50 6.92
C ASN A 304 -3.67 28.04 6.88
N THR A 305 -4.50 27.12 6.37
CA THR A 305 -4.10 25.72 6.20
C THR A 305 -2.93 25.63 5.23
N GLU A 306 -1.91 24.86 5.60
CA GLU A 306 -0.76 24.61 4.74
C GLU A 306 -1.15 23.76 3.52
N ILE A 307 -0.52 24.03 2.38
CA ILE A 307 -0.74 23.26 1.15
C ILE A 307 -0.44 21.77 1.35
N SER A 308 0.59 21.43 2.13
CA SER A 308 0.93 20.05 2.49
C SER A 308 -0.23 19.32 3.19
N GLU A 309 -0.88 20.00 4.13
CA GLU A 309 -2.03 19.48 4.88
C GLU A 309 -3.26 19.32 3.98
N ILE A 310 -3.50 20.26 3.04
CA ILE A 310 -4.58 20.12 2.06
C ILE A 310 -4.32 18.91 1.16
N LYS A 311 -3.09 18.71 0.66
CA LYS A 311 -2.75 17.52 -0.14
C LYS A 311 -3.03 16.24 0.65
N ALA A 312 -2.67 16.21 1.93
CA ALA A 312 -2.91 15.09 2.82
C ALA A 312 -4.42 14.82 3.02
N MET A 313 -5.24 15.85 3.26
CA MET A 313 -6.70 15.72 3.39
C MET A 313 -7.33 15.22 2.09
N LEU A 314 -6.92 15.77 0.94
CA LEU A 314 -7.41 15.35 -0.37
C LEU A 314 -6.98 13.93 -0.71
N SER A 315 -5.80 13.52 -0.26
CA SER A 315 -5.28 12.16 -0.37
C SER A 315 -6.14 11.16 0.38
N LEU A 316 -6.46 11.47 1.64
CA LEU A 316 -7.35 10.67 2.49
C LEU A 316 -8.74 10.53 1.87
N TRP A 317 -9.30 11.64 1.39
CA TRP A 317 -10.63 11.67 0.83
C TRP A 317 -10.74 10.91 -0.50
N SER A 318 -9.78 11.13 -1.42
CA SER A 318 -9.80 10.52 -2.76
C SER A 318 -9.17 9.13 -2.82
N ASN A 319 -8.51 8.68 -1.75
CA ASN A 319 -7.68 7.49 -1.72
C ASN A 319 -6.59 7.49 -2.80
N ILE A 320 -5.98 8.66 -3.02
CA ILE A 320 -4.87 8.85 -3.97
C ILE A 320 -3.63 9.17 -3.14
N PRO A 321 -2.52 8.44 -3.27
CA PRO A 321 -1.28 8.77 -2.58
C PRO A 321 -0.88 10.24 -2.75
N ILE A 322 -0.42 10.85 -1.66
CA ILE A 322 -0.17 12.30 -1.56
C ILE A 322 0.81 12.80 -2.63
N GLU A 323 1.76 11.96 -3.06
CA GLU A 323 2.73 12.25 -4.11
C GLU A 323 2.09 12.38 -5.51
N TYR A 324 0.87 11.88 -5.69
CA TYR A 324 0.09 12.07 -6.91
C TYR A 324 -0.91 13.21 -6.80
N ILE A 325 -0.89 13.97 -5.71
CA ILE A 325 -1.75 15.14 -5.55
C ILE A 325 -0.93 16.40 -5.77
N GLU A 326 -1.14 16.98 -6.94
CA GLU A 326 -0.67 18.31 -7.26
C GLU A 326 -1.76 19.33 -6.99
N ILE A 327 -1.39 20.45 -6.38
CA ILE A 327 -2.25 21.62 -6.22
C ILE A 327 -1.66 22.68 -7.13
N SER A 328 -2.41 23.06 -8.18
CA SER A 328 -1.99 24.10 -9.11
C SER A 328 -3.04 25.19 -9.22
N LEU A 329 -2.59 26.45 -9.14
CA LEU A 329 -3.30 27.58 -9.74
C LEU A 329 -3.11 27.49 -11.26
N THR A 330 -4.01 28.08 -12.05
CA THR A 330 -4.15 28.00 -13.53
C THR A 330 -2.85 27.72 -14.33
N TYR A 331 -1.68 28.24 -13.90
CA TYR A 331 -0.35 27.94 -14.48
C TYR A 331 0.83 27.78 -13.49
N CYS A 332 0.57 27.68 -12.18
CA CYS A 332 1.62 27.58 -11.16
C CYS A 332 1.36 26.41 -10.22
N VAL A 333 2.32 25.47 -10.16
CA VAL A 333 2.32 24.41 -9.15
C VAL A 333 2.71 25.05 -7.82
N ILE A 334 1.88 24.85 -6.80
CA ILE A 334 2.16 25.36 -5.46
C ILE A 334 2.66 24.18 -4.65
N GLU A 335 3.93 24.23 -4.29
CA GLU A 335 4.57 23.20 -3.49
C GLU A 335 4.37 23.46 -1.99
N ASN A 336 4.51 24.73 -1.56
CA ASN A 336 4.53 25.15 -0.16
C ASN A 336 3.71 26.43 0.08
N GLY A 337 3.44 26.76 1.34
CA GLY A 337 2.71 27.96 1.77
C GLY A 337 1.31 27.66 2.29
N THR A 338 0.49 28.71 2.44
CA THR A 338 -0.91 28.61 2.90
C THR A 338 -1.90 29.07 1.82
N LEU A 339 -3.19 28.78 2.01
CA LEU A 339 -4.23 29.27 1.09
C LEU A 339 -4.24 30.81 0.98
N ASN A 340 -4.07 31.52 2.08
CA ASN A 340 -4.13 32.98 2.10
C ASN A 340 -2.97 33.60 1.31
N SER A 341 -1.81 32.94 1.30
CA SER A 341 -0.61 33.45 0.61
C SER A 341 -0.66 33.37 -0.93
N ASN A 342 -1.57 32.59 -1.53
CA ASN A 342 -1.59 32.39 -2.99
C ASN A 342 -2.92 32.74 -3.70
N ASN A 343 -3.88 33.39 -3.03
CA ASN A 343 -5.08 34.03 -3.62
C ASN A 343 -5.88 33.09 -4.57
N PHE A 344 -6.60 32.11 -4.01
CA PHE A 344 -7.18 30.99 -4.76
C PHE A 344 -8.61 31.22 -5.24
N GLU A 345 -8.88 30.89 -6.51
CA GLU A 345 -10.23 30.65 -7.02
C GLU A 345 -10.44 29.18 -7.48
N LEU A 346 -9.38 28.43 -7.79
CA LEU A 346 -9.49 27.05 -8.31
C LEU A 346 -8.23 26.22 -8.00
N ILE A 347 -8.40 25.00 -7.48
CA ILE A 347 -7.32 24.01 -7.30
C ILE A 347 -7.63 22.76 -8.11
N ILE A 348 -6.73 22.39 -9.02
CA ILE A 348 -6.90 21.21 -9.87
C ILE A 348 -6.13 20.03 -9.24
N LEU A 349 -6.84 18.97 -8.85
CA LEU A 349 -6.23 17.70 -8.42
C LEU A 349 -5.86 16.84 -9.62
N LYS A 350 -4.59 16.45 -9.74
CA LYS A 350 -4.09 15.71 -10.90
C LYS A 350 -3.70 14.26 -10.55
N ASP A 351 -4.56 13.29 -10.87
CA ASP A 351 -4.23 11.85 -10.71
C ASP A 351 -3.01 11.40 -11.55
N LEU A 352 -1.79 11.32 -11.01
CA LEU A 352 -0.64 10.88 -11.82
C LEU A 352 -0.64 9.37 -12.14
N SER A 353 -1.57 8.58 -11.59
CA SER A 353 -1.54 7.11 -11.68
C SER A 353 -2.19 6.52 -12.94
N ILE A 354 -3.00 7.29 -13.67
CA ILE A 354 -3.79 6.79 -14.81
C ILE A 354 -3.46 7.63 -16.05
N GLY A 355 -2.35 7.29 -16.69
CA GLY A 355 -1.98 7.80 -18.00
C GLY A 355 -1.46 6.69 -18.91
N GLY A 356 -1.95 6.63 -20.14
CA GLY A 356 -1.31 5.88 -21.20
C GLY A 356 0.05 6.51 -21.53
N ILE A 357 0.98 5.69 -22.01
CA ILE A 357 2.33 6.16 -22.34
C ILE A 357 2.26 6.84 -23.71
N MET A 358 2.63 8.12 -23.76
CA MET A 358 2.77 8.86 -25.00
C MET A 358 4.24 9.14 -25.27
N THR A 359 4.72 8.67 -26.41
CA THR A 359 6.11 8.88 -26.83
C THR A 359 6.18 10.06 -27.80
N LEU A 360 6.79 11.16 -27.38
CA LEU A 360 7.02 12.35 -28.22
C LEU A 360 8.47 12.81 -28.13
N PRO A 361 8.99 13.52 -29.14
CA PRO A 361 10.29 14.20 -29.03
C PRO A 361 10.34 15.10 -27.78
N PHE A 362 11.52 15.24 -27.17
CA PHE A 362 11.71 16.23 -26.11
C PHE A 362 11.95 17.61 -26.72
N PHE A 363 11.05 18.56 -26.44
CA PHE A 363 11.00 19.86 -27.10
C PHE A 363 11.49 21.05 -26.25
N ASP A 364 12.24 20.77 -25.18
CA ASP A 364 12.95 21.80 -24.38
C ASP A 364 14.37 22.08 -24.92
N ASN A 365 14.82 21.32 -25.92
CA ASN A 365 16.16 21.47 -26.47
C ASN A 365 16.12 22.10 -27.86
N ALA A 366 16.60 23.34 -27.95
CA ALA A 366 16.67 24.10 -29.20
C ALA A 366 17.51 23.41 -30.29
N SER A 367 18.49 22.56 -29.94
CA SER A 367 19.28 21.83 -30.93
C SER A 367 18.47 20.80 -31.74
N ASN A 368 17.26 20.48 -31.30
CA ASN A 368 16.41 19.46 -31.92
C ASN A 368 15.36 20.05 -32.88
N ILE A 369 15.35 21.36 -33.06
CA ILE A 369 14.39 22.06 -33.92
C ILE A 369 14.84 21.95 -35.37
N ILE A 370 13.94 21.43 -36.21
CA ILE A 370 14.07 21.47 -37.66
C ILE A 370 13.19 22.61 -38.17
N HIS A 371 13.78 23.46 -39.02
CA HIS A 371 13.10 24.57 -39.65
C HIS A 371 12.66 24.19 -41.07
N CYS A 372 11.37 24.29 -41.36
CA CYS A 372 10.82 24.14 -42.70
C CYS A 372 10.26 25.46 -43.21
N GLU A 373 10.60 25.80 -44.44
CA GLU A 373 10.03 26.96 -45.12
C GLU A 373 8.65 26.62 -45.69
N ASN A 374 7.75 27.60 -45.68
CA ASN A 374 6.46 27.46 -46.33
C ASN A 374 6.66 27.46 -47.86
N SER A 375 5.97 26.55 -48.54
CA SER A 375 5.96 26.48 -50.00
C SER A 375 4.55 26.73 -50.50
N GLU A 376 4.39 27.64 -51.46
CA GLU A 376 3.10 27.90 -52.12
C GLU A 376 2.58 26.66 -52.87
N ASN A 377 3.49 25.76 -53.28
CA ASN A 377 3.17 24.52 -53.97
C ASN A 377 3.01 23.32 -53.01
N ALA A 378 2.99 23.55 -51.69
CA ALA A 378 2.79 22.48 -50.74
C ALA A 378 1.40 21.84 -50.92
N PRO A 379 1.28 20.50 -50.91
CA PRO A 379 -0.03 19.86 -50.98
C PRO A 379 -0.87 20.19 -49.74
N ILE A 380 -2.19 20.16 -49.87
CA ILE A 380 -3.14 20.60 -48.82
C ILE A 380 -2.92 19.94 -47.45
N PHE A 381 -2.45 18.70 -47.43
CA PHE A 381 -2.15 17.97 -46.19
C PHE A 381 -0.81 18.35 -45.54
N ARG A 382 0.01 19.20 -46.15
CA ARG A 382 1.26 19.74 -45.59
C ARG A 382 1.17 21.23 -45.21
N ILE A 383 -0.02 21.83 -45.26
CA ILE A 383 -0.23 23.23 -44.88
C ILE A 383 -0.14 23.39 -43.36
N VAL A 384 0.76 24.28 -42.94
CA VAL A 384 0.97 24.70 -41.55
C VAL A 384 0.18 25.98 -41.28
N LYS A 385 -0.50 26.03 -40.13
CA LYS A 385 -1.21 27.21 -39.63
C LYS A 385 -0.58 27.71 -38.33
N GLU A 386 -0.90 28.95 -37.96
CA GLU A 386 -0.40 29.55 -36.72
C GLU A 386 -0.82 28.72 -35.49
N GLY A 387 0.09 28.61 -34.51
CA GLY A 387 -0.10 27.83 -33.28
C GLY A 387 0.54 26.45 -33.31
N LEU A 388 -0.08 25.49 -32.60
CA LEU A 388 0.37 24.10 -32.49
C LEU A 388 -0.01 23.27 -33.72
N ASN A 389 0.94 22.50 -34.23
CA ASN A 389 0.75 21.62 -35.38
C ASN A 389 1.33 20.22 -35.11
N TRP A 390 0.58 19.18 -35.47
CA TRP A 390 1.04 17.78 -35.34
C TRP A 390 1.55 17.25 -36.67
N LYS A 391 2.74 16.63 -36.64
CA LYS A 391 3.29 15.87 -37.76
C LYS A 391 2.91 14.40 -37.58
N SER A 392 2.34 13.79 -38.61
CA SER A 392 1.91 12.38 -38.60
C SER A 392 2.01 11.77 -39.99
N VAL A 393 1.88 10.44 -40.10
CA VAL A 393 1.70 9.76 -41.39
C VAL A 393 0.26 9.25 -41.53
N CYS A 394 -0.41 9.59 -42.63
CA CYS A 394 -1.74 9.06 -42.91
C CYS A 394 -1.65 7.63 -43.45
N ARG A 395 -2.25 6.65 -42.76
CA ARG A 395 -2.23 5.23 -43.18
C ARG A 395 -3.54 4.75 -43.83
N ASN A 396 -4.44 5.69 -44.17
CA ASN A 396 -5.69 5.36 -44.81
C ASN A 396 -5.46 5.13 -46.31
N LYS A 397 -5.55 3.88 -46.77
CA LYS A 397 -5.35 3.47 -48.18
C LYS A 397 -6.23 4.23 -49.19
N LYS A 398 -7.38 4.77 -48.76
CA LYS A 398 -8.29 5.55 -49.62
C LYS A 398 -8.01 7.05 -49.63
N CYS A 399 -7.06 7.52 -48.81
CA CYS A 399 -6.69 8.93 -48.73
C CYS A 399 -5.64 9.27 -49.80
N SER A 400 -5.74 10.44 -50.43
CA SER A 400 -4.69 10.91 -51.35
C SER A 400 -3.36 11.16 -50.65
N ALA A 401 -3.35 11.30 -49.32
CA ALA A 401 -2.15 11.41 -48.50
C ALA A 401 -1.67 10.06 -47.91
N ASN A 402 -2.14 8.92 -48.43
CA ASN A 402 -1.74 7.60 -47.92
C ASN A 402 -0.21 7.41 -47.94
N ASN A 403 0.34 6.96 -46.81
CA ASN A 403 1.77 6.82 -46.54
C ASN A 403 2.59 8.11 -46.74
N GLN A 404 1.95 9.27 -46.63
CA GLN A 404 2.62 10.58 -46.68
C GLN A 404 2.51 11.31 -45.34
N ILE A 405 3.46 12.21 -45.11
CA ILE A 405 3.44 13.11 -43.96
C ILE A 405 2.28 14.08 -44.10
N VAL A 406 1.48 14.20 -43.05
CA VAL A 406 0.38 15.14 -42.92
C VAL A 406 0.58 16.05 -41.71
N ILE A 407 0.16 17.30 -41.83
CA ILE A 407 0.17 18.32 -40.78
C ILE A 407 -1.26 18.54 -40.29
N SER A 408 -1.49 18.26 -39.01
CA SER A 408 -2.80 18.44 -38.37
C SER A 408 -2.76 19.66 -37.45
N ASN A 409 -3.42 20.72 -37.87
CA ASN A 409 -3.38 22.04 -37.23
C ASN A 409 -4.27 22.08 -35.97
N SER A 410 -3.68 22.20 -34.78
CA SER A 410 -4.40 22.33 -33.49
C SER A 410 -4.60 23.77 -33.03
N GLY A 411 -3.84 24.72 -33.61
CA GLY A 411 -3.99 26.16 -33.39
C GLY A 411 -3.55 26.61 -32.01
N PHE A 412 -4.14 27.73 -31.57
CA PHE A 412 -3.89 28.34 -30.26
C PHE A 412 -4.71 27.68 -29.13
N GLY A 413 -4.40 28.09 -27.89
CA GLY A 413 -5.09 27.68 -26.68
C GLY A 413 -4.31 26.66 -25.85
N ILE A 414 -5.00 26.12 -24.85
CA ILE A 414 -4.45 25.12 -23.93
C ILE A 414 -4.83 23.73 -24.41
N LYS A 415 -3.84 22.85 -24.56
CA LYS A 415 -4.02 21.46 -24.97
C LYS A 415 -3.49 20.53 -23.90
N GLU A 416 -4.33 19.61 -23.44
CA GLU A 416 -3.99 18.64 -22.40
C GLU A 416 -4.06 17.22 -22.96
N TYR A 417 -3.02 16.44 -22.70
CA TYR A 417 -2.88 15.08 -23.18
C TYR A 417 -2.45 14.18 -22.03
N ASN A 418 -3.18 13.08 -21.81
CA ASN A 418 -3.09 12.28 -20.58
C ASN A 418 -3.06 10.77 -20.81
N LYS A 419 -3.26 10.27 -22.04
CA LYS A 419 -3.05 8.85 -22.37
C LYS A 419 -2.46 8.66 -23.75
N ASN A 420 -3.28 8.98 -24.74
CA ASN A 420 -2.94 9.03 -26.15
C ASN A 420 -3.36 10.40 -26.64
N ILE A 421 -2.67 10.91 -27.66
CA ILE A 421 -3.10 12.13 -28.34
C ILE A 421 -4.31 11.76 -29.21
N THR A 422 -5.47 11.72 -28.58
CA THR A 422 -6.73 11.46 -29.27
C THR A 422 -7.23 12.76 -29.88
N GLY A 423 -7.66 12.73 -31.14
CA GLY A 423 -8.22 13.89 -31.83
C GLY A 423 -7.33 14.45 -32.94
N VAL A 424 -6.10 13.95 -33.11
CA VAL A 424 -5.30 14.25 -34.31
C VAL A 424 -5.89 13.50 -35.49
N GLN A 425 -6.31 14.25 -36.51
CA GLN A 425 -6.96 13.71 -37.70
C GLN A 425 -6.23 14.18 -38.95
N CYS A 426 -6.13 13.28 -39.94
CA CYS A 426 -5.64 13.66 -41.26
C CYS A 426 -6.51 14.79 -41.84
N PRO A 427 -5.94 15.91 -42.30
CA PRO A 427 -6.71 17.05 -42.83
C PRO A 427 -7.48 16.73 -44.12
N VAL A 428 -7.15 15.64 -44.81
CA VAL A 428 -7.79 15.24 -46.08
C VAL A 428 -8.93 14.26 -45.87
N CYS A 429 -8.73 13.22 -45.05
CA CYS A 429 -9.71 12.14 -44.90
C CYS A 429 -10.38 12.10 -43.51
N SER A 430 -10.00 13.00 -42.60
CA SER A 430 -10.50 13.12 -41.22
C SER A 430 -10.36 11.84 -40.37
N LYS A 431 -9.64 10.83 -40.85
CA LYS A 431 -9.33 9.63 -40.07
C LYS A 431 -8.27 9.96 -39.04
N LYS A 432 -8.39 9.33 -37.86
CA LYS A 432 -7.41 9.44 -36.78
C LYS A 432 -6.02 9.05 -37.28
N VAL A 433 -5.02 9.84 -36.91
CA VAL A 433 -3.60 9.57 -37.19
C VAL A 433 -2.82 9.59 -35.88
N ASN A 434 -1.72 8.85 -35.83
CA ASN A 434 -0.84 8.85 -34.68
C ASN A 434 0.20 9.96 -34.87
N PRO A 435 0.30 10.93 -33.96
CA PRO A 435 1.35 11.94 -34.03
C PRO A 435 2.72 11.32 -33.78
N GLU A 436 3.66 11.67 -34.65
CA GLU A 436 5.06 11.25 -34.58
C GLU A 436 5.93 12.38 -34.03
N SER A 437 5.55 13.64 -34.31
CA SER A 437 6.18 14.84 -33.77
C SER A 437 5.15 15.99 -33.70
N LEU A 438 5.56 17.12 -33.13
CA LEU A 438 4.83 18.38 -33.09
C LEU A 438 5.74 19.53 -33.50
N GLY A 439 5.11 20.65 -33.86
CA GLY A 439 5.81 21.89 -34.13
C GLY A 439 4.94 23.11 -33.91
N PHE A 440 5.61 24.26 -33.97
CA PHE A 440 5.06 25.57 -33.66
C PHE A 440 5.33 26.55 -34.80
N TYR A 441 4.35 27.41 -35.08
CA TYR A 441 4.43 28.44 -36.13
C TYR A 441 3.74 29.72 -35.67
N LYS A 442 4.45 30.86 -35.72
CA LYS A 442 3.92 32.20 -35.35
C LYS A 442 3.18 32.22 -34.02
N CYS A 443 3.80 31.66 -32.99
CA CYS A 443 3.17 31.56 -31.68
C CYS A 443 4.21 31.60 -30.55
N ARG A 444 3.73 31.91 -29.35
CA ARG A 444 4.43 31.68 -28.10
C ARG A 444 3.91 30.40 -27.47
N GLN A 445 4.78 29.58 -26.90
CA GLN A 445 4.35 28.39 -26.18
C GLN A 445 5.02 28.27 -24.81
N ILE A 446 4.33 27.60 -23.90
CA ILE A 446 4.88 27.04 -22.66
C ILE A 446 4.27 25.66 -22.46
N PHE A 447 5.03 24.73 -21.89
CA PHE A 447 4.53 23.41 -21.57
C PHE A 447 4.84 22.96 -20.15
N LEU A 448 4.00 22.06 -19.66
CA LEU A 448 4.18 21.33 -18.42
C LEU A 448 3.88 19.86 -18.71
N GLY A 449 4.83 18.97 -18.46
CA GLY A 449 4.64 17.55 -18.65
C GLY A 449 5.14 16.72 -17.48
N THR A 450 4.55 15.54 -17.31
CA THR A 450 4.97 14.53 -16.34
C THR A 450 5.47 13.34 -17.12
N THR A 451 6.69 12.88 -16.86
CA THR A 451 7.24 11.70 -17.54
C THR A 451 6.88 10.39 -16.89
N LEU A 452 7.22 9.28 -17.56
CA LEU A 452 6.98 7.92 -17.05
C LEU A 452 7.66 7.65 -15.71
N ASP A 453 8.85 8.22 -15.48
CA ASP A 453 9.55 8.26 -14.18
C ASP A 453 8.92 9.25 -13.17
N ARG A 454 7.76 9.83 -13.51
CA ARG A 454 6.98 10.78 -12.71
C ARG A 454 7.69 12.09 -12.40
N LYS A 455 8.76 12.42 -13.13
CA LYS A 455 9.39 13.73 -13.05
C LYS A 455 8.52 14.78 -13.73
N ILE A 456 8.29 15.90 -13.04
CA ILE A 456 7.63 17.07 -13.61
C ILE A 456 8.68 17.87 -14.37
N ILE A 457 8.39 18.20 -15.63
CA ILE A 457 9.19 19.09 -16.45
C ILE A 457 8.35 20.26 -16.91
N LYS A 458 8.85 21.46 -16.65
CA LYS A 458 8.30 22.71 -17.13
C LYS A 458 9.26 23.29 -18.16
N GLY A 459 8.77 23.50 -19.37
CA GLY A 459 9.50 24.22 -20.39
C GLY A 459 9.48 25.72 -20.14
N ASN A 460 10.53 26.41 -20.57
CA ASN A 460 10.53 27.87 -20.59
C ASN A 460 9.61 28.41 -21.69
N PRO A 461 8.96 29.58 -21.47
CA PRO A 461 8.24 30.26 -22.54
C PRO A 461 9.15 30.48 -23.75
N THR A 462 8.74 29.96 -24.91
CA THR A 462 9.50 30.06 -26.17
C THR A 462 8.65 30.77 -27.21
N VAL A 463 9.24 31.72 -27.92
CA VAL A 463 8.56 32.50 -28.97
C VAL A 463 9.08 32.06 -30.33
N TYR A 464 8.17 31.74 -31.26
CA TYR A 464 8.46 31.37 -32.64
C TYR A 464 7.97 32.48 -33.58
N GLU A 465 8.80 33.51 -33.78
CA GLU A 465 8.47 34.69 -34.61
C GLU A 465 8.80 34.50 -36.10
N ASN A 466 9.63 33.51 -36.44
CA ASN A 466 10.09 33.31 -37.80
C ASN A 466 8.95 32.80 -38.73
N ASP A 467 9.08 33.09 -40.03
CA ASP A 467 8.19 32.56 -41.08
C ASP A 467 8.48 31.08 -41.41
N LYS A 468 9.03 30.32 -40.44
CA LYS A 468 9.40 28.92 -40.60
C LYS A 468 8.58 28.04 -39.66
N PHE A 469 8.18 26.87 -40.14
CA PHE A 469 7.61 25.84 -39.28
C PHE A 469 8.73 25.18 -38.47
N ASN A 470 8.63 25.25 -37.15
CA ASN A 470 9.63 24.73 -36.22
C ASN A 470 9.10 23.44 -35.60
N TYR A 471 9.60 22.27 -36.02
CA TYR A 471 9.18 20.98 -35.46
C TYR A 471 10.36 20.20 -34.91
N PHE A 472 10.11 19.27 -34.00
CA PHE A 472 11.17 18.57 -33.30
C PHE A 472 11.53 17.25 -33.98
N SER A 473 12.82 17.00 -34.21
CA SER A 473 13.28 15.76 -34.85
C SER A 473 12.88 14.53 -34.03
N GLU A 474 12.52 13.45 -34.73
CA GLU A 474 12.21 12.14 -34.14
C GLU A 474 13.46 11.32 -33.81
N GLU A 475 14.60 11.70 -34.36
CA GLU A 475 15.89 11.01 -34.19
C GLU A 475 16.52 11.28 -32.82
N ASN A 476 16.11 12.37 -32.16
CA ASN A 476 16.59 12.73 -30.83
C ASN A 476 15.70 12.11 -29.74
N ALA A 477 16.33 11.76 -28.61
CA ALA A 477 15.75 11.07 -27.46
C ALA A 477 14.25 11.35 -27.26
N LYS A 478 13.42 10.43 -27.76
CA LYS A 478 11.98 10.42 -27.50
C LYS A 478 11.79 10.28 -26.00
N ARG A 479 10.83 11.03 -25.47
CA ARG A 479 10.48 11.00 -24.05
C ARG A 479 9.08 10.43 -23.92
N GLU A 480 8.92 9.58 -22.92
CA GLU A 480 7.66 8.99 -22.55
C GLU A 480 6.97 9.89 -21.53
N TRP A 481 5.83 10.43 -21.93
CA TRP A 481 4.99 11.31 -21.15
C TRP A 481 3.79 10.53 -20.62
N LEU A 482 3.54 10.64 -19.32
CA LEU A 482 2.25 10.29 -18.72
C LEU A 482 1.23 11.39 -19.02
N ARG A 483 1.68 12.64 -18.95
CA ARG A 483 0.85 13.83 -19.21
C ARG A 483 1.65 14.93 -19.87
N LEU A 484 0.99 15.68 -20.74
CA LEU A 484 1.56 16.82 -21.42
C LEU A 484 0.49 17.90 -21.61
N LYS A 485 0.73 19.07 -21.01
CA LYS A 485 -0.08 20.27 -21.17
C LYS A 485 0.76 21.30 -21.93
N ILE A 486 0.23 21.80 -23.05
CA ILE A 486 0.88 22.80 -23.89
C ILE A 486 -0.08 23.99 -24.00
N GLN A 487 0.40 25.18 -23.64
CA GLN A 487 -0.31 26.43 -23.87
C GLN A 487 0.33 27.15 -25.05
N VAL A 488 -0.49 27.58 -26.00
CA VAL A 488 -0.03 28.25 -27.21
C VAL A 488 -0.80 29.54 -27.41
N GLU A 489 -0.07 30.64 -27.50
CA GLU A 489 -0.57 31.99 -27.59
C GLU A 489 -0.19 32.62 -28.93
N LYS A 490 -1.05 33.51 -29.42
CA LYS A 490 -0.74 34.34 -30.58
C LYS A 490 0.25 35.43 -30.16
N ILE A 491 1.25 35.66 -31.00
CA ILE A 491 2.18 36.79 -30.84
C ILE A 491 1.42 38.04 -31.33
N ILE A 492 1.31 39.05 -30.48
CA ILE A 492 0.58 40.31 -30.75
C ILE A 492 1.47 41.26 -31.55
#